data_AF-A0A353R3D5-F1
#
_entry.id   AF-A0A353R3D5-F1
#
_cell.length_a   1.000
_cell.length_b   1.000
_cell.length_c   1.000
_cell.angle_alpha   90.00
_cell.angle_beta   90.00
_cell.angle_gamma   90.00
#
_symmetry.space_group_name_H-M   'P 1'
#
loop_
_entity.id
_entity.type
_entity.pdbx_description
1 polymer ?
#
loop_
_entity_poly.entity_id
_entity_poly.type
_entity_poly.pdbx_seq_one_letter_code
_entity_poly.pdbx_strand_id
1 'polypeptide(L)'
;LIGITVMLFNRVPGGLVPPEDQGYVLMAYQLPPAASLDRTKAVTDEVTRRLQAQPTVSGVNTFAGFDILAQSQKTNSGVSFVMLTDWSERTTLEADARRLVGPFSGLAHDLRDGVAFGFNPPPITGISTT
;
A
#
# COMPACT_ATOMS: atom_id res chain seq x y z
N LEU A 1 -36.00 12.93 22.47
CA LEU A 1 -35.82 12.38 21.11
C LEU A 1 -34.95 13.28 20.24
N ILE A 2 -35.37 14.50 19.88
CA ILE A 2 -34.63 15.41 18.99
C ILE A 2 -33.18 15.68 19.45
N GLY A 3 -32.96 15.98 20.74
CA GLY A 3 -31.61 16.24 21.26
C GLY A 3 -30.66 15.04 21.18
N ILE A 4 -31.17 13.81 21.37
CA ILE A 4 -30.39 12.57 21.23
C ILE A 4 -30.05 12.33 19.76
N THR A 5 -30.99 12.62 18.84
CA THR A 5 -30.75 12.54 17.40
C THR A 5 -29.64 13.49 16.96
N VAL A 6 -29.66 14.75 17.41
CA VAL A 6 -28.61 15.75 17.08
C VAL A 6 -27.25 15.32 17.64
N MET A 7 -27.21 14.82 18.87
CA MET A 7 -25.97 14.33 19.48
C MET A 7 -25.38 13.14 18.71
N LEU A 8 -26.20 12.16 18.33
CA LEU A 8 -25.77 10.99 17.57
C LEU A 8 -25.32 11.38 16.16
N PHE A 9 -26.06 12.27 15.49
CA PHE A 9 -25.72 12.74 14.16
C PHE A 9 -24.34 13.42 14.11
N ASN A 10 -24.02 14.26 15.11
CA ASN A 10 -22.71 14.90 15.21
C ASN A 10 -21.57 13.94 15.65
N ARG A 11 -21.90 12.73 16.12
CA ARG A 11 -20.92 11.73 16.57
C ARG A 11 -20.59 10.70 15.49
N VAL A 12 -21.46 10.51 14.49
CA VAL A 12 -21.20 9.60 13.37
C VAL A 12 -20.11 10.22 12.48
N PRO A 13 -18.97 9.55 12.27
CA PRO A 13 -17.96 10.03 11.34
C PRO A 13 -18.54 10.08 9.92
N GLY A 14 -18.35 11.21 9.24
CA GLY A 14 -18.65 11.30 7.81
C GLY A 14 -17.67 10.45 6.98
N GLY A 15 -18.10 10.08 5.78
CA GLY A 15 -17.27 9.41 4.79
C GLY A 15 -18.09 9.16 3.53
N LEU A 16 -17.44 9.17 2.37
CA LEU A 16 -18.12 8.92 1.08
C LEU A 16 -18.41 7.43 0.89
N VAL A 17 -17.35 6.64 0.76
CA VAL A 17 -17.40 5.20 0.46
C VAL A 17 -16.41 4.46 1.37
N PRO A 18 -16.81 3.35 2.02
CA PRO A 18 -15.91 2.58 2.86
C PRO A 18 -14.70 2.03 2.08
N PRO A 19 -13.53 1.87 2.72
CA PRO A 19 -12.40 1.20 2.11
C PRO A 19 -12.68 -0.30 1.93
N GLU A 20 -12.37 -0.80 0.74
CA GLU A 20 -12.63 -2.17 0.30
C GLU A 20 -11.33 -2.89 -0.04
N ASP A 21 -11.37 -4.22 0.01
CA ASP A 21 -10.29 -5.06 -0.50
C ASP A 21 -10.38 -5.12 -2.03
N GLN A 22 -9.51 -4.38 -2.69
CA GLN A 22 -9.46 -4.30 -4.16
C GLN A 22 -8.59 -5.41 -4.79
N GLY A 23 -8.08 -6.36 -4.00
CA GLY A 23 -7.24 -7.47 -4.48
C GLY A 23 -5.77 -7.10 -4.74
N TYR A 24 -5.34 -5.89 -4.37
CA TYR A 24 -3.94 -5.47 -4.47
C TYR A 24 -3.58 -4.42 -3.41
N VAL A 25 -2.28 -4.33 -3.13
CA VAL A 25 -1.65 -3.33 -2.25
C VAL A 25 -0.55 -2.61 -3.03
N LEU A 26 -0.43 -1.30 -2.82
CA LEU A 26 0.66 -0.51 -3.38
C LEU A 26 1.76 -0.34 -2.33
N MET A 27 3.01 -0.51 -2.73
CA MET A 27 4.18 -0.21 -1.90
C MET A 27 4.93 0.94 -2.53
N ALA A 28 5.11 2.05 -1.80
CA ALA A 28 5.98 3.14 -2.20
C ALA A 28 7.35 3.00 -1.54
N TYR A 29 8.39 3.34 -2.27
CA TYR A 29 9.78 3.30 -1.82
C TYR A 29 10.39 4.68 -1.94
N GLN A 30 11.09 5.11 -0.90
CA GLN A 30 11.82 6.36 -0.88
C GLN A 30 13.20 6.14 -0.29
N LEU A 31 14.21 6.23 -1.14
CA LEU A 31 15.61 6.21 -0.75
C LEU A 31 16.09 7.65 -0.51
N PRO A 32 17.23 7.82 0.21
CA PRO A 32 17.86 9.12 0.38
C PRO A 32 18.05 9.87 -0.95
N PRO A 33 18.00 11.21 -0.93
CA PRO A 33 18.28 12.02 -2.11
C PRO A 33 19.62 11.63 -2.76
N ALA A 34 19.69 11.75 -4.09
CA ALA A 34 20.84 11.37 -4.92
C ALA A 34 21.18 9.86 -4.96
N ALA A 35 20.30 8.96 -4.47
CA ALA A 35 20.43 7.54 -4.77
C ALA A 35 20.29 7.27 -6.29
N SER A 36 21.17 6.42 -6.82
CA SER A 36 21.11 5.97 -8.21
C SER A 36 19.92 5.04 -8.43
N LEU A 37 19.47 4.94 -9.69
CA LEU A 37 18.41 4.01 -10.07
C LEU A 37 18.78 2.56 -9.75
N ASP A 38 20.04 2.17 -9.94
CA ASP A 38 20.52 0.81 -9.63
C ASP A 38 20.42 0.48 -8.14
N ARG A 39 20.70 1.45 -7.26
CA ARG A 39 20.57 1.27 -5.81
C ARG A 39 19.10 1.13 -5.42
N THR A 40 18.23 1.97 -5.98
CA THR A 40 16.78 1.85 -5.78
C THR A 40 16.28 0.49 -6.26
N LYS A 41 16.72 0.05 -7.45
CA LYS A 41 16.38 -1.26 -8.00
C LYS A 41 16.80 -2.39 -7.07
N ALA A 42 18.02 -2.38 -6.55
CA ALA A 42 18.50 -3.41 -5.62
C ALA A 42 17.63 -3.51 -4.36
N VAL A 43 17.26 -2.36 -3.77
CA VAL A 43 16.37 -2.30 -2.60
C VAL A 43 14.97 -2.81 -2.95
N THR A 44 14.40 -2.36 -4.06
CA THR A 44 13.04 -2.75 -4.46
C THR A 44 12.96 -4.22 -4.88
N ASP A 45 14.03 -4.78 -5.49
CA ASP A 45 14.11 -6.19 -5.86
C ASP A 45 14.18 -7.09 -4.61
N GLU A 46 14.90 -6.66 -3.56
CA GLU A 46 14.93 -7.35 -2.27
C GLU A 46 13.53 -7.42 -1.64
N VAL A 47 12.84 -6.28 -1.55
CA VAL A 47 11.47 -6.25 -0.98
C VAL A 47 10.50 -7.02 -1.85
N THR A 48 10.63 -6.94 -3.18
CA THR A 48 9.83 -7.72 -4.13
C THR A 48 9.94 -9.21 -3.82
N ARG A 49 11.15 -9.73 -3.58
CA ARG A 49 11.37 -11.14 -3.23
C ARG A 49 10.70 -11.52 -1.91
N ARG A 50 10.77 -10.65 -0.90
CA ARG A 50 10.14 -10.86 0.41
C ARG A 50 8.61 -10.83 0.33
N LEU A 51 8.05 -9.99 -0.53
CA LEU A 51 6.62 -9.93 -0.80
C LEU A 51 6.15 -11.18 -1.55
N GLN A 52 6.89 -11.63 -2.56
CA GLN A 52 6.59 -12.85 -3.31
C GLN A 52 6.64 -14.13 -2.46
N ALA A 53 7.38 -14.12 -1.35
CA ALA A 53 7.41 -15.23 -0.40
C ALA A 53 6.14 -15.31 0.48
N GLN A 54 5.25 -14.31 0.44
CA GLN A 54 4.03 -14.31 1.24
C GLN A 54 2.92 -15.13 0.55
N PRO A 55 2.21 -16.02 1.27
CA PRO A 55 1.20 -16.89 0.67
C PRO A 55 -0.02 -16.12 0.15
N THR A 56 -0.27 -14.90 0.63
CA THR A 56 -1.38 -14.05 0.18
C THR A 56 -1.06 -13.30 -1.12
N VAL A 57 0.17 -13.39 -1.63
CA VAL A 57 0.64 -12.64 -2.80
C VAL A 57 0.66 -13.55 -4.02
N SER A 58 -0.10 -13.17 -5.05
CA SER A 58 -0.15 -13.84 -6.35
C SER A 58 0.95 -13.34 -7.29
N GLY A 59 1.31 -12.05 -7.19
CA GLY A 59 2.35 -11.47 -8.02
C GLY A 59 2.77 -10.09 -7.55
N VAL A 60 3.96 -9.66 -7.98
CA VAL A 60 4.51 -8.33 -7.65
C VAL A 60 5.13 -7.74 -8.90
N ASN A 61 4.66 -6.55 -9.29
CA ASN A 61 5.25 -5.76 -10.37
C ASN A 61 5.89 -4.52 -9.78
N THR A 62 7.18 -4.31 -10.03
CA THR A 62 7.97 -3.26 -9.39
C THR A 62 8.58 -2.33 -10.43
N PHE A 63 8.40 -1.03 -10.22
CA PHE A 63 8.95 0.03 -11.05
C PHE A 63 9.89 0.88 -10.20
N ALA A 64 11.20 0.65 -10.33
CA ALA A 64 12.22 1.56 -9.81
C ALA A 64 12.28 2.81 -10.70
N GLY A 65 12.42 3.98 -10.09
CA GLY A 65 12.50 5.25 -10.82
C GLY A 65 11.18 6.01 -10.91
N PHE A 66 10.07 5.49 -10.37
CA PHE A 66 8.76 6.13 -10.41
C PHE A 66 8.21 6.35 -8.99
N ASP A 67 7.89 7.60 -8.68
CA ASP A 67 7.24 8.03 -7.46
C ASP A 67 5.74 8.16 -7.72
N ILE A 68 4.96 7.20 -7.23
CA ILE A 68 3.50 7.19 -7.43
C ILE A 68 2.78 8.28 -6.62
N LEU A 69 3.38 8.77 -5.54
CA LEU A 69 2.79 9.77 -4.67
C LEU A 69 2.91 11.16 -5.29
N ALA A 70 4.07 11.44 -5.90
CA ALA A 70 4.29 12.67 -6.66
C ALA A 70 3.96 12.53 -8.15
N GLN A 71 3.56 11.34 -8.61
CA GLN A 71 3.34 10.98 -10.02
C GLN A 71 4.47 11.46 -10.95
N SER A 72 5.73 11.22 -10.55
CA SER A 72 6.91 11.73 -11.24
C SER A 72 8.03 10.69 -11.33
N GLN A 73 8.95 10.87 -12.27
CA GLN A 73 10.13 10.03 -12.39
C GLN A 73 11.24 10.54 -11.47
N LYS A 74 11.69 9.70 -10.53
CA LYS A 74 12.75 10.00 -9.56
C LYS A 74 13.60 8.76 -9.36
N THR A 75 14.91 8.88 -9.57
CA THR A 75 15.85 7.74 -9.47
C THR A 75 15.93 7.14 -8.07
N ASN A 76 15.59 7.89 -7.03
CA ASN A 76 15.59 7.46 -5.63
C ASN A 76 14.21 7.03 -5.11
N SER A 77 13.23 6.86 -5.99
CA SER A 77 11.88 6.41 -5.62
C SER A 77 11.47 5.19 -6.43
N GLY A 78 10.51 4.43 -5.92
CA GLY A 78 9.94 3.31 -6.65
C GLY A 78 8.53 3.01 -6.19
N VAL A 79 7.87 2.14 -6.93
CA VAL A 79 6.56 1.59 -6.57
C VAL A 79 6.49 0.10 -6.88
N SER A 80 5.83 -0.67 -6.02
CA SER A 80 5.42 -2.04 -6.32
C SER A 80 3.90 -2.16 -6.28
N PHE A 81 3.35 -2.83 -7.28
CA PHE A 81 1.97 -3.29 -7.34
C PHE A 81 1.96 -4.75 -6.87
N VAL A 82 1.47 -4.96 -5.65
CA VAL A 82 1.40 -6.28 -5.02
C VAL A 82 0.01 -6.84 -5.24
N MET A 83 -0.11 -7.76 -6.20
CA MET A 83 -1.35 -8.46 -6.52
C MET A 83 -1.57 -9.58 -5.50
N LEU A 84 -2.74 -9.62 -4.90
CA LEU A 84 -3.10 -10.65 -3.92
C LEU A 84 -3.73 -11.87 -4.60
N THR A 85 -3.77 -12.98 -3.88
CA THR A 85 -4.54 -14.16 -4.29
C THR A 85 -6.05 -13.86 -4.27
N ASP A 86 -6.85 -14.73 -4.90
CA ASP A 86 -8.29 -14.55 -4.96
C ASP A 86 -8.92 -14.49 -3.56
N TRP A 87 -10.00 -13.72 -3.39
CA TRP A 87 -10.68 -13.59 -2.10
C TRP A 87 -11.19 -14.92 -1.54
N SER A 88 -11.54 -15.88 -2.41
CA SER A 88 -11.97 -17.22 -1.99
C SER A 88 -10.87 -18.01 -1.27
N GLU A 89 -9.59 -17.69 -1.53
CA GLU A 89 -8.43 -18.28 -0.88
C GLU A 89 -8.01 -17.50 0.39
N ARG A 90 -8.52 -16.27 0.55
CA ARG A 90 -8.20 -15.35 1.66
C ARG A 90 -9.39 -15.18 2.60
N THR A 91 -9.70 -16.24 3.36
CA THR A 91 -10.90 -16.30 4.22
C THR A 91 -10.71 -15.68 5.61
N THR A 92 -9.47 -15.38 6.01
CA THR A 92 -9.17 -14.78 7.31
C THR A 92 -9.11 -13.25 7.20
N LEU A 93 -9.42 -12.55 8.29
CA LEU A 93 -9.40 -11.09 8.30
C LEU A 93 -7.98 -10.53 8.15
N GLU A 94 -6.96 -11.29 8.54
CA GLU A 94 -5.53 -10.97 8.42
C GLU A 94 -5.07 -10.99 6.97
N ALA A 95 -5.72 -11.80 6.12
CA ALA A 95 -5.42 -11.90 4.69
C ALA A 95 -6.12 -10.80 3.86
N ASP A 96 -6.93 -9.95 4.48
CA ASP A 96 -7.56 -8.80 3.83
C ASP A 96 -6.51 -7.73 3.46
N ALA A 97 -6.60 -7.17 2.26
CA ALA A 97 -5.68 -6.14 1.76
C ALA A 97 -5.51 -4.97 2.73
N ARG A 98 -6.59 -4.60 3.45
CA ARG A 98 -6.59 -3.52 4.46
C ARG A 98 -5.72 -3.82 5.66
N ARG A 99 -5.52 -5.09 5.96
CA ARG A 99 -4.68 -5.54 7.08
C ARG A 99 -3.26 -5.92 6.65
N LEU A 100 -3.06 -6.23 5.37
CA LEU A 100 -1.75 -6.61 4.82
C LEU A 100 -0.77 -5.42 4.66
N VAL A 101 -1.27 -4.18 4.60
CA VAL A 101 -0.44 -2.96 4.50
C VAL A 101 0.65 -2.89 5.58
N GLY A 102 0.28 -3.12 6.84
CA GLY A 102 1.20 -3.06 7.97
C GLY A 102 2.30 -4.14 7.89
N PRO A 103 1.92 -5.43 7.81
CA PRO A 103 2.87 -6.53 7.60
C PRO A 103 3.80 -6.33 6.39
N PHE A 104 3.27 -5.89 5.24
CA PHE A 104 4.07 -5.66 4.04
C PHE A 104 5.07 -4.51 4.22
N SER A 105 4.67 -3.42 4.88
CA SER A 105 5.59 -2.35 5.28
C SER A 105 6.68 -2.87 6.22
N GLY A 106 6.28 -3.75 7.15
CA GLY A 106 7.18 -4.42 8.09
C GLY A 106 8.30 -5.24 7.43
N LEU A 107 8.05 -5.81 6.24
CA LEU A 107 9.06 -6.57 5.49
C LEU A 107 10.24 -5.73 5.01
N ALA A 108 10.11 -4.40 5.03
CA ALA A 108 11.13 -3.47 4.60
C ALA A 108 11.78 -2.69 5.76
N HIS A 109 11.38 -2.94 7.01
CA HIS A 109 11.84 -2.15 8.17
C HIS A 109 13.35 -2.29 8.48
N ASP A 110 13.98 -3.40 8.11
CA ASP A 110 15.41 -3.66 8.30
C ASP A 110 16.28 -3.06 7.20
N LEU A 111 15.69 -2.53 6.13
CA LEU A 111 16.41 -1.89 5.05
C LEU A 111 17.03 -0.59 5.56
N ARG A 112 18.35 -0.55 5.58
CA ARG A 112 19.10 0.65 5.97
C ARG A 112 19.04 1.75 4.93
N ASP A 113 18.75 1.38 3.68
CA ASP A 113 19.01 2.21 2.51
C ASP A 113 17.81 2.99 1.99
N GLY A 114 16.72 3.04 2.74
CA GLY A 114 15.51 3.79 2.41
C GLY A 114 14.34 3.39 3.28
N VAL A 115 13.18 3.98 3.02
CA VAL A 115 11.92 3.59 3.64
C VAL A 115 11.00 3.00 2.57
N ALA A 116 10.25 1.96 2.94
CA ALA A 116 9.15 1.47 2.12
C ALA A 116 7.89 1.35 2.98
N PHE A 117 6.76 1.73 2.41
CA PHE A 117 5.48 1.65 3.10
C PHE A 117 4.36 1.31 2.12
N GLY A 118 3.42 0.52 2.62
CA GLY A 118 2.24 0.10 1.91
C GLY A 118 1.09 1.08 2.09
N PHE A 119 0.18 1.10 1.12
CA PHE A 119 -1.11 1.74 1.23
C PHE A 119 -2.10 1.06 0.27
N ASN A 120 -3.39 1.19 0.58
CA ASN A 120 -4.44 0.72 -0.30
C ASN A 120 -4.88 1.83 -1.25
N PRO A 121 -5.24 1.47 -2.49
CA PRO A 121 -5.85 2.41 -3.42
C PRO A 121 -7.19 2.95 -2.86
N PRO A 122 -7.64 4.12 -3.33
CA PRO A 122 -9.01 4.56 -3.08
C PRO A 122 -10.03 3.56 -3.68
N PRO A 123 -11.22 3.42 -3.07
CA PRO A 123 -12.26 2.50 -3.57
C PRO A 123 -12.80 2.90 -4.95
N ILE A 124 -12.74 4.19 -5.30
CA ILE A 124 -13.10 4.70 -6.63
C ILE A 124 -11.90 5.46 -7.20
N THR A 125 -11.33 4.93 -8.29
CA THR A 125 -10.25 5.59 -9.02
C THR A 125 -10.75 6.93 -9.58
N GLY A 126 -10.15 8.05 -9.14
CA GLY A 126 -10.49 9.40 -9.59
C GLY A 126 -11.29 10.26 -8.60
N ILE A 127 -11.62 9.75 -7.41
CA ILE A 127 -12.25 10.52 -6.32
C ILE A 127 -11.41 10.39 -5.04
N SER A 128 -11.40 11.45 -4.22
CA SER A 128 -10.69 11.49 -2.93
C SER A 128 -11.23 10.46 -1.93
N THR A 129 -10.39 9.99 -1.01
CA THR A 129 -10.74 9.03 0.06
C THR A 129 -11.44 9.64 1.27
N THR A 130 -11.72 10.94 1.24
CA THR A 130 -12.28 11.74 2.35
C THR A 130 -13.64 12.28 2.00
#